data_AF-A0AAN8Q0X8-F1
#
_entry.id   AF-A0AAN8Q0X8-F1
#
_cell.length_a   1.000
_cell.length_b   1.000
_cell.length_c   1.000
_cell.angle_alpha   90.00
_cell.angle_beta   90.00
_cell.angle_gamma   90.00
#
_symmetry.space_group_name_H-M   'P 1'
#
loop_
_entity.id
_entity.type
_entity.pdbx_description
1 polymer ?
#
loop_
_entity_poly.entity_id
_entity_poly.type
_entity_poly.pdbx_seq_one_letter_code
_entity_poly.pdbx_strand_id
1 'polypeptide(L)'
;MAPLMILVLVGLASVQGFNYQPQKTVLSKETIEVLRMVVNATGQISEDKTCDDCKKFLGDLKTVLGTPEFAAAVAERLCGYVPLGKEVCVSLNTKFAEYVFGYVAQIYQPDLACTLLAFCIPMPPNNRAEGSGW
;
A
#
# COMPACT_ATOMS: atom_id res chain seq x y z
N MET A 1 -15.72 17.77 -0.64
CA MET A 1 -14.71 17.38 0.38
C MET A 1 -13.33 17.03 -0.21
N ALA A 2 -13.16 16.97 -1.53
CA ALA A 2 -11.85 16.84 -2.20
C ALA A 2 -10.89 18.07 -2.18
N PRO A 3 -11.32 19.34 -1.99
CA PRO A 3 -10.40 20.47 -2.22
C PRO A 3 -9.38 20.70 -1.10
N LEU A 4 -9.62 20.16 0.11
CA LEU A 4 -8.71 20.34 1.24
C LEU A 4 -7.49 19.40 1.20
N MET A 5 -7.64 18.20 0.66
CA MET A 5 -6.54 17.21 0.58
C MET A 5 -5.43 17.66 -0.39
N ILE A 6 -5.82 18.32 -1.49
CA ILE A 6 -4.87 18.85 -2.49
C ILE A 6 -4.04 19.99 -1.89
N LEU A 7 -4.64 20.83 -1.03
CA LEU A 7 -3.94 21.93 -0.38
C LEU A 7 -2.88 21.47 0.62
N VAL A 8 -3.06 20.30 1.26
CA VAL A 8 -2.06 19.71 2.16
C VAL A 8 -0.83 19.21 1.39
N LEU A 9 -1.02 18.60 0.22
CA LEU A 9 0.08 18.13 -0.64
C LEU A 9 0.88 19.30 -1.23
N VAL A 10 0.20 20.38 -1.66
CA VAL A 10 0.86 21.59 -2.17
C VAL A 10 1.51 22.40 -1.02
N GLY A 11 0.90 22.38 0.17
CA GLY A 11 1.43 23.03 1.36
C GLY A 11 2.74 22.40 1.85
N LEU A 12 2.86 21.08 1.83
CA LEU A 12 4.13 20.40 2.15
C LEU A 12 5.23 20.70 1.13
N ALA A 13 4.87 20.85 -0.15
CA ALA A 13 5.81 21.21 -1.23
C ALA A 13 6.30 22.66 -1.18
N SER A 14 5.68 23.55 -0.39
CA SER A 14 6.08 24.95 -0.28
C SER A 14 6.93 25.25 0.96
N VAL A 15 6.92 24.37 1.97
CA VAL A 15 7.79 24.47 3.17
C VAL A 15 9.20 23.93 2.89
N GLN A 16 9.35 23.04 1.92
CA GLN A 16 10.61 22.49 1.48
C GLN A 16 10.78 22.86 0.01
N GLY A 17 11.82 23.62 -0.35
CA GLY A 17 12.14 23.98 -1.73
C GLY A 17 12.46 22.76 -2.61
N PHE A 18 11.47 21.92 -2.88
CA PHE A 18 11.57 20.78 -3.76
C PHE A 18 11.54 21.26 -5.20
N ASN A 19 12.73 21.47 -5.75
CA ASN A 19 12.97 21.51 -7.17
C ASN A 19 12.59 20.13 -7.76
N TYR A 20 11.41 20.03 -8.37
CA TYR A 20 10.96 18.84 -9.10
C TYR A 20 11.75 18.73 -10.41
N GLN A 21 12.95 18.15 -10.34
CA GLN A 21 13.71 17.76 -11.50
C GLN A 21 13.33 16.31 -11.87
N PRO A 22 12.97 15.99 -13.13
CA PRO A 22 12.82 14.60 -13.53
C PRO A 22 14.18 13.91 -13.41
N GLN A 23 14.30 12.98 -12.47
CA GLN A 23 15.51 12.19 -12.26
C GLN A 23 15.71 11.30 -13.48
N LYS A 24 16.61 11.69 -14.40
CA LYS A 24 17.21 10.73 -15.35
C LYS A 24 17.97 9.71 -14.51
N THR A 25 17.40 8.53 -14.32
CA THR A 25 18.05 7.42 -13.65
C THR A 25 19.21 6.93 -14.52
N VAL A 26 20.42 7.35 -14.17
CA VAL A 26 21.65 6.73 -14.69
C VAL A 26 21.88 5.49 -13.87
N LEU A 27 21.23 4.38 -14.23
CA LEU A 27 21.56 3.08 -13.63
C LEU A 27 22.98 2.72 -14.04
N SER A 28 23.89 2.60 -13.07
CA SER A 28 25.24 2.11 -13.33
C SER A 28 25.18 0.64 -13.71
N LYS A 29 26.21 0.16 -14.42
CA LYS A 29 26.32 -1.25 -14.85
C LYS A 29 26.20 -2.22 -13.68
N GLU A 30 26.70 -1.83 -12.52
CA GLU A 30 26.63 -2.60 -11.27
C GLU A 30 25.19 -2.67 -10.75
N THR A 31 24.44 -1.58 -10.81
CA THR A 31 23.00 -1.59 -10.46
C THR A 31 22.19 -2.49 -11.38
N ILE A 32 22.53 -2.57 -12.67
CA ILE A 32 21.86 -3.48 -13.63
C ILE A 32 22.17 -4.95 -13.31
N GLU A 33 23.38 -5.28 -12.88
CA GLU A 33 23.72 -6.65 -12.47
C GLU A 33 23.06 -7.05 -11.15
N VAL A 34 23.01 -6.15 -10.17
CA VAL A 34 22.24 -6.36 -8.95
C VAL A 34 20.77 -6.56 -9.27
N LEU A 35 20.21 -5.74 -10.17
CA LEU A 35 18.83 -5.90 -10.63
C LEU A 35 18.62 -7.26 -11.32
N ARG A 36 19.54 -7.68 -12.20
CA ARG A 36 19.48 -9.01 -12.84
C ARG A 36 19.59 -10.15 -11.83
N MET A 37 20.44 -10.02 -10.82
CA MET A 37 20.56 -11.01 -9.76
C MET A 37 19.26 -11.12 -8.96
N VAL A 38 18.64 -9.98 -8.62
CA VAL A 38 17.34 -9.95 -7.94
C VAL A 38 16.24 -10.58 -8.82
N VAL A 39 16.19 -10.23 -10.11
CA VAL A 39 15.23 -10.79 -11.08
C VAL A 39 15.41 -12.30 -11.26
N ASN A 40 16.65 -12.79 -11.34
CA ASN A 40 16.94 -14.22 -11.49
C ASN A 40 16.71 -15.00 -10.19
N ALA A 41 16.99 -14.38 -9.03
CA ALA A 41 16.72 -14.98 -7.72
C ALA A 41 15.22 -15.11 -7.43
N THR A 42 14.38 -14.26 -8.02
CA THR A 42 12.92 -14.39 -7.98
C THR A 42 12.35 -15.41 -8.97
N GLY A 43 13.20 -16.10 -9.75
CA GLY A 43 12.80 -17.02 -10.82
C GLY A 43 12.09 -18.31 -10.39
N GLN A 44 11.83 -18.53 -9.11
CA GLN A 44 10.99 -19.62 -8.60
C GLN A 44 10.20 -19.22 -7.35
N ILE A 45 9.59 -18.04 -7.36
CA ILE A 45 8.37 -17.87 -6.58
C ILE A 45 7.34 -18.74 -7.31
N SER A 46 6.71 -19.72 -6.66
CA SER A 46 5.51 -20.33 -7.26
C SER A 46 4.51 -19.18 -7.43
N GLU A 47 4.43 -18.64 -8.66
CA GLU A 47 3.78 -17.35 -8.95
C GLU A 47 2.37 -17.30 -8.34
N ASP A 48 1.70 -18.45 -8.32
CA ASP A 48 0.35 -18.59 -7.79
C ASP A 48 0.31 -18.47 -6.26
N LYS A 49 1.14 -19.23 -5.51
CA LYS A 49 1.05 -19.26 -4.04
C LYS A 49 1.40 -17.92 -3.40
N THR A 50 2.40 -17.22 -3.91
CA THR A 50 2.82 -15.94 -3.32
C THR A 50 1.88 -14.80 -3.71
N CYS A 51 1.28 -14.86 -4.91
CA CYS A 51 0.17 -13.99 -5.27
C CYS A 51 -1.02 -14.21 -4.34
N ASP A 52 -1.40 -15.47 -4.08
CA ASP A 52 -2.50 -15.82 -3.17
C ASP A 52 -2.22 -15.39 -1.72
N ASP A 53 -1.02 -15.64 -1.22
CA ASP A 53 -0.60 -15.23 0.14
C ASP A 53 -0.66 -13.70 0.27
N CYS A 54 -0.22 -12.95 -0.76
CA CYS A 54 -0.33 -11.49 -0.78
C CYS A 54 -1.81 -11.04 -0.73
N LYS A 55 -2.66 -11.60 -1.60
CA LYS A 55 -4.08 -11.23 -1.66
C LYS A 55 -4.78 -11.52 -0.35
N LYS A 56 -4.46 -12.66 0.26
CA LYS A 56 -4.99 -13.06 1.56
C LYS A 56 -4.57 -12.07 2.64
N PHE A 57 -3.27 -11.79 2.77
CA PHE A 57 -2.77 -10.84 3.76
C PHE A 57 -3.42 -9.46 3.61
N LEU A 58 -3.52 -8.96 2.37
CA LEU A 58 -4.12 -7.66 2.09
C LEU A 58 -5.65 -7.65 2.25
N GLY A 59 -6.32 -8.78 2.03
CA GLY A 59 -7.73 -8.99 2.35
C GLY A 59 -7.99 -9.02 3.86
N ASP A 60 -7.13 -9.69 4.62
CA ASP A 60 -7.18 -9.72 6.08
C ASP A 60 -6.97 -8.31 6.65
N LEU A 61 -5.98 -7.58 6.11
CA LEU A 61 -5.73 -6.19 6.48
C LEU A 61 -6.95 -5.30 6.21
N LYS A 62 -7.57 -5.42 5.02
CA LYS A 62 -8.81 -4.71 4.69
C LYS A 62 -9.91 -4.96 5.72
N THR A 63 -10.03 -6.19 6.21
CA THR A 63 -11.03 -6.55 7.22
C THR A 63 -10.73 -5.86 8.55
N VAL A 64 -9.47 -5.88 8.99
CA VAL A 64 -9.04 -5.25 10.25
C VAL A 64 -9.21 -3.73 10.20
N LEU A 65 -8.85 -3.08 9.10
CA LEU A 65 -8.96 -1.62 8.94
C LEU A 65 -10.39 -1.11 9.17
N GLY A 66 -11.41 -1.89 8.78
CA GLY A 66 -12.81 -1.53 8.96
C GLY A 66 -13.36 -1.71 10.37
N THR A 67 -12.55 -2.19 11.33
CA THR A 67 -13.03 -2.51 12.67
C THR A 67 -12.99 -1.30 13.62
N PRO A 68 -13.97 -1.16 14.53
CA PRO A 68 -13.94 -0.15 15.59
C PRO A 68 -12.70 -0.28 16.49
N GLU A 69 -12.23 -1.51 16.71
CA GLU A 69 -11.05 -1.80 17.54
C GLU A 69 -9.78 -1.21 16.93
N PHE A 70 -9.61 -1.34 15.61
CA PHE A 70 -8.49 -0.72 14.91
C PHE A 70 -8.54 0.81 15.01
N ALA A 71 -9.72 1.39 14.81
CA ALA A 71 -9.92 2.84 14.93
C ALA A 71 -9.58 3.35 16.35
N ALA A 72 -10.03 2.64 17.39
CA ALA A 72 -9.71 2.97 18.77
C ALA A 72 -8.21 2.83 19.08
N ALA A 73 -7.56 1.78 18.57
CA ALA A 73 -6.12 1.58 18.75
C ALA A 73 -5.30 2.70 18.10
N VAL A 74 -5.67 3.13 16.89
CA VAL A 74 -5.03 4.27 16.21
C VAL A 74 -5.25 5.57 17.01
N ALA A 75 -6.48 5.81 17.47
CA ALA A 75 -6.80 7.00 18.27
C ALA A 75 -6.00 7.05 19.58
N GLU A 76 -5.92 5.93 20.31
CA GLU A 76 -5.11 5.84 21.53
C GLU A 76 -3.62 6.10 21.27
N ARG A 77 -3.07 5.57 20.17
CA ARG A 77 -1.67 5.79 19.80
C ARG A 77 -1.39 7.25 19.44
N LEU A 78 -2.28 7.88 18.67
CA LEU A 78 -2.13 9.30 18.28
C LEU A 78 -2.27 10.22 19.50
N CYS A 79 -3.25 9.94 20.37
CA CYS A 79 -3.54 10.79 21.51
C CYS A 79 -2.63 10.54 22.72
N GLY A 80 -1.87 9.45 22.73
CA GLY A 80 -0.82 9.20 23.72
C GLY A 80 0.27 10.28 23.75
N TYR A 81 0.43 11.05 22.67
CA TYR A 81 1.36 12.18 22.59
C TYR A 81 0.76 13.51 23.09
N VAL A 82 -0.51 13.52 23.49
CA VAL A 82 -1.23 14.74 23.91
C VAL A 82 -1.38 14.75 25.44
N PRO A 83 -0.64 15.63 26.16
CA PRO A 83 -0.60 15.60 27.62
C PRO A 83 -1.87 16.16 28.29
N LEU A 84 -2.64 17.02 27.62
CA LEU A 84 -3.89 17.58 28.13
C LEU A 84 -5.02 17.35 27.13
N GLY A 85 -6.18 16.89 27.61
CA GLY A 85 -7.34 16.64 26.75
C GLY A 85 -7.27 15.31 25.98
N LYS A 86 -6.56 14.31 26.51
CA LYS A 86 -6.43 12.98 25.91
C LYS A 86 -7.81 12.37 25.59
N GLU A 87 -8.78 12.46 26.49
CA GLU A 87 -10.11 11.87 26.29
C GLU A 87 -10.85 12.49 25.11
N VAL A 88 -10.80 13.83 24.99
CA VAL A 88 -11.39 14.56 23.86
C VAL A 88 -10.69 14.18 22.55
N CYS A 89 -9.35 14.09 22.58
CA CYS A 89 -8.57 13.63 21.44
C CYS A 89 -8.97 12.21 21.01
N VAL A 90 -9.08 11.26 21.95
CA VAL A 90 -9.44 9.87 21.64
C VAL A 90 -10.85 9.81 21.07
N SER A 91 -11.82 10.47 21.69
CA SER A 91 -13.21 10.50 21.19
C SER A 91 -13.29 11.03 19.76
N LEU A 92 -12.58 12.13 19.45
CA LEU A 92 -12.61 12.73 18.12
C LEU A 92 -11.90 11.84 17.08
N ASN A 93 -10.72 11.33 17.42
CA ASN A 93 -9.93 10.54 16.49
C ASN A 93 -10.50 9.14 16.28
N THR A 94 -11.19 8.54 17.26
CA THR A 94 -11.87 7.26 17.04
C THR A 94 -12.94 7.40 15.96
N LYS A 95 -13.77 8.44 16.03
CA LYS A 95 -14.82 8.66 15.01
C LYS A 95 -14.25 9.01 13.64
N PHE A 96 -13.19 9.81 13.61
CA PHE A 96 -12.49 10.11 12.37
C PHE A 96 -11.83 8.87 11.77
N ALA A 97 -11.16 8.05 12.59
CA ALA A 97 -10.52 6.82 12.18
C ALA A 97 -11.53 5.77 11.68
N GLU A 98 -12.67 5.59 12.36
CA GLU A 98 -13.77 4.73 11.90
C GLU A 98 -14.20 5.12 10.48
N TYR A 99 -14.41 6.42 10.22
CA TYR A 99 -14.81 6.91 8.91
C TYR A 99 -13.72 6.69 7.85
N VAL A 100 -12.48 7.12 8.14
CA VAL A 100 -11.37 7.07 7.18
C VAL A 100 -11.00 5.62 6.86
N PHE A 101 -10.77 4.78 7.87
CA PHE A 101 -10.35 3.41 7.63
C PHE A 101 -11.50 2.53 7.12
N GLY A 102 -12.75 2.81 7.51
CA GLY A 102 -13.92 2.22 6.89
C GLY A 102 -14.00 2.53 5.40
N TYR A 103 -13.77 3.79 5.01
CA TYR A 103 -13.72 4.18 3.60
C TYR A 103 -12.55 3.55 2.84
N VAL A 104 -11.34 3.56 3.43
CA VAL A 104 -10.15 2.90 2.85
C VAL A 104 -10.42 1.42 2.64
N ALA A 105 -10.97 0.71 3.62
CA ALA A 105 -11.30 -0.70 3.50
C ALA A 105 -12.26 -0.97 2.32
N GLN A 106 -13.24 -0.09 2.08
CA GLN A 106 -14.16 -0.24 0.95
C GLN A 106 -13.45 -0.11 -0.41
N ILE A 107 -12.61 0.91 -0.58
CA ILE A 107 -11.94 1.18 -1.87
C ILE A 107 -10.70 0.31 -2.10
N TYR A 108 -10.17 -0.34 -1.06
CA TYR A 108 -8.97 -1.14 -1.15
C TYR A 108 -9.18 -2.42 -1.96
N GLN A 109 -8.30 -2.63 -2.95
CA GLN A 109 -8.34 -3.77 -3.89
C GLN A 109 -7.05 -4.60 -3.75
N PRO A 110 -7.11 -5.77 -3.09
CA PRO A 110 -5.95 -6.64 -2.91
C PRO A 110 -5.27 -7.06 -4.22
N ASP A 111 -6.03 -7.35 -5.27
CA ASP A 111 -5.49 -7.75 -6.58
C ASP A 111 -4.60 -6.66 -7.19
N LEU A 112 -5.07 -5.41 -7.20
CA LEU A 112 -4.31 -4.29 -7.73
C LEU A 112 -3.06 -4.01 -6.87
N ALA A 113 -3.20 -4.05 -5.55
CA ALA A 113 -2.09 -3.84 -4.64
C ALA A 113 -1.00 -4.92 -4.80
N CYS A 114 -1.37 -6.20 -4.85
CA CYS A 114 -0.43 -7.29 -5.07
C CYS A 114 0.21 -7.25 -6.46
N THR A 115 -0.51 -6.75 -7.46
CA THR A 115 0.04 -6.51 -8.81
C THR A 115 1.10 -5.40 -8.78
N LEU A 116 0.81 -4.28 -8.13
CA LEU A 116 1.75 -3.15 -7.98
C LEU A 116 3.00 -3.53 -7.17
N LEU A 117 2.84 -4.42 -6.19
CA LEU A 117 3.94 -4.96 -5.39
C LEU A 117 4.68 -6.12 -6.09
N ALA A 118 4.33 -6.44 -7.35
CA ALA A 118 4.90 -7.52 -8.15
C ALA A 118 4.77 -8.93 -7.53
N PHE A 119 3.85 -9.12 -6.59
CA PHE A 119 3.47 -10.45 -6.09
C PHE A 119 2.51 -11.17 -7.03
N CYS A 120 1.73 -10.42 -7.80
CA CYS A 120 0.86 -10.95 -8.85
C CYS A 120 1.32 -10.38 -10.19
N ILE A 121 2.07 -11.15 -10.97
CA ILE A 121 2.49 -10.73 -12.30
C ILE A 121 1.35 -11.08 -13.28
N PRO A 122 0.76 -10.11 -13.99
CA PRO A 122 -0.22 -10.42 -15.00
C PRO A 122 0.48 -11.18 -16.13
N MET A 123 0.18 -12.47 -16.25
CA MET A 123 0.74 -13.30 -17.31
C MET A 123 0.31 -12.72 -18.67
N PRO A 124 1.22 -12.47 -19.62
CA PRO A 124 0.84 -12.03 -20.96
C PRO A 124 -0.07 -13.09 -21.60
N PRO A 125 -1.05 -12.70 -22.43
CA PRO A 125 -1.88 -13.66 -23.15
C PRO A 125 -0.99 -14.39 -24.18
N ASN A 126 -0.52 -15.57 -23.82
CA ASN A 126 0.12 -16.49 -24.73
C ASN A 126 -0.52 -17.87 -24.54
N ASN A 127 -1.26 -18.29 -25.57
CA ASN A 127 -1.62 -19.65 -26.00
C ASN A 127 -1.23 -20.84 -25.08
N ARG A 128 -1.63 -20.82 -23.80
CA ARG A 128 -1.59 -22.00 -22.91
C ARG A 128 -2.85 -22.85 -23.08
N ALA A 129 -3.10 -23.22 -24.32
CA ALA A 129 -4.05 -24.26 -24.70
C ALA A 129 -3.39 -25.22 -25.68
N GLU A 130 -2.21 -25.72 -25.36
CA GLU A 130 -1.55 -26.83 -26.06
C GLU A 130 -0.52 -27.44 -25.10
N GLY A 131 -0.95 -28.43 -24.31
CA GLY A 131 0.01 -29.13 -23.43
C GLY A 131 -0.53 -29.76 -22.16
N SER A 132 -1.80 -30.18 -22.09
CA SER A 132 -2.21 -31.18 -21.10
C SER A 132 -3.10 -32.20 -21.79
N GLY A 133 -2.45 -33.15 -22.46
CA GLY A 133 -3.11 -34.37 -22.89
C GLY A 133 -3.48 -35.21 -21.67
N TRP A 134 -4.77 -35.44 -21.51
CA TRP A 134 -5.42 -36.73 -21.26
C TRP A 134 -6.79 -36.69 -21.96
#